data_AF-V9VZA3-F1
#
_entry.id   AF-V9VZA3-F1
#
_cell.length_a   1.000
_cell.length_b   1.000
_cell.length_c   1.000
_cell.angle_alpha   90.00
_cell.angle_beta   90.00
_cell.angle_gamma   90.00
#
_symmetry.space_group_name_H-M   'P 1'
#
loop_
_entity.id
_entity.type
_entity.pdbx_description
1 polymer ?
#
loop_
_entity_poly.entity_id
_entity_poly.type
_entity_poly.pdbx_seq_one_letter_code
_entity_poly.pdbx_strand_id
1 'polypeptide(L)'
;MGRLAQYLPASGQDDTWQFINNVNSFEINNIGDPHAIRYFYVGPENGTEGRRRIDVVLEIHPGSTGSAGILYGLNKSRDVYHMLTLDAQGVVRIFRRDDEGFRPLLEQSSSAFQLGRANMLTIVENGNEISYLLNGTSLGSIGGNLYGFGSVGIAAVGEVHAYFTAFSDGAASDRSSAPAQANDSTTLASNGPASPPNEAIEMRRAQIVDQNGPAGQPFAAYETLVPASWKTQGGVKWSNSDGQAGCFTGAGLIWGTGTQDEAYGLAFMDPLSWGMSTDGPAGYMCLGEDLTDAEMVSRAYFQAIATTLQVTIQDVQRAPELEPLTQLIGQAWRASWPATAKVWVDGVVIRAHVRTQQRENDAYFVVITKHAEANYSGAVYRDGRTAIIMGIFTPVGKLDEGHPGFAPIINNLRVNPQWKHLEQKWWEIKLRQPRPNVSSVAKADTSIGDMMFESWKKREGMKDAGHAKSVSGIWEVQPWKTPSGNTVMLNQNYNHAWQLQNGSIVLTNNANFNPMQAFNQTGQQMRQN
;
A
#
# COMPACT_ATOMS: atom_id res chain seq x y z
N MET A 1 -15.97 29.94 -17.91
CA MET A 1 -15.58 28.67 -18.59
C MET A 1 -14.33 28.75 -19.49
N GLY A 2 -13.59 29.86 -19.54
CA GLY A 2 -12.29 29.93 -20.24
C GLY A 2 -12.33 29.49 -21.72
N ARG A 3 -11.23 28.89 -22.20
CA ARG A 3 -11.14 28.34 -23.56
C ARG A 3 -12.14 27.23 -23.85
N LEU A 4 -12.67 26.58 -22.82
CA LEU A 4 -13.64 25.49 -22.95
C LEU A 4 -15.01 25.98 -23.41
N ALA A 5 -15.35 27.26 -23.17
CA ALA A 5 -16.68 27.82 -23.47
C ALA A 5 -17.14 27.60 -24.92
N GLN A 6 -16.22 27.64 -25.88
CA GLN A 6 -16.52 27.46 -27.31
C GLN A 6 -16.87 26.00 -27.71
N TYR A 7 -16.63 25.04 -26.82
CA TYR A 7 -16.88 23.60 -27.06
C TYR A 7 -18.06 23.06 -26.23
N LEU A 8 -18.68 23.91 -25.40
CA LEU A 8 -19.83 23.53 -24.61
C LEU A 8 -21.11 23.59 -25.46
N PRO A 9 -22.02 22.60 -25.34
CA PRO A 9 -23.27 22.59 -26.09
C PRO A 9 -24.17 23.75 -25.67
N ALA A 10 -25.10 24.14 -26.54
CA ALA A 10 -26.18 25.04 -26.16
C ALA A 10 -27.11 24.35 -25.14
N SER A 11 -27.90 25.16 -24.40
CA SER A 11 -28.89 24.62 -23.48
C SER A 11 -29.88 23.71 -24.21
N GLY A 12 -30.15 22.54 -23.63
CA GLY A 12 -30.96 21.50 -24.26
C GLY A 12 -30.73 20.14 -23.64
N GLN A 13 -31.11 19.09 -24.36
CA GLN A 13 -30.92 17.70 -23.94
C GLN A 13 -30.26 16.90 -25.07
N ASP A 14 -29.33 16.05 -24.71
CA ASP A 14 -28.72 15.04 -25.58
C ASP A 14 -28.74 13.70 -24.85
N ASP A 15 -29.59 12.79 -25.32
CA ASP A 15 -29.83 11.49 -24.68
C ASP A 15 -30.23 11.62 -23.20
N THR A 16 -29.46 11.04 -22.27
CA THR A 16 -29.67 11.10 -20.82
C THR A 16 -29.12 12.37 -20.18
N TRP A 17 -28.46 13.25 -20.95
CA TRP A 17 -27.80 14.45 -20.45
C TRP A 17 -28.58 15.73 -20.77
N GLN A 18 -28.86 16.52 -19.74
CA GLN A 18 -29.39 17.87 -19.86
C GLN A 18 -28.29 18.89 -19.62
N PHE A 19 -28.27 19.95 -20.43
CA PHE A 19 -27.30 21.04 -20.35
C PHE A 19 -28.01 22.38 -20.18
N ILE A 20 -27.47 23.23 -19.31
CA ILE A 20 -27.80 24.66 -19.27
C ILE A 20 -26.50 25.44 -19.41
N ASN A 21 -26.33 26.09 -20.56
CA ASN A 21 -25.15 26.88 -20.87
C ASN A 21 -25.47 28.37 -20.74
N ASN A 22 -24.96 28.98 -19.68
CA ASN A 22 -25.09 30.40 -19.38
C ASN A 22 -23.76 31.11 -19.64
N VAL A 23 -23.79 32.45 -19.68
CA VAL A 23 -22.58 33.27 -19.90
C VAL A 23 -21.46 32.95 -18.89
N ASN A 24 -21.82 32.66 -17.63
CA ASN A 24 -20.87 32.48 -16.53
C ASN A 24 -20.84 31.06 -15.96
N SER A 25 -21.70 30.16 -16.40
CA SER A 25 -21.81 28.82 -15.84
C SER A 25 -22.25 27.80 -16.87
N PHE A 26 -21.87 26.56 -16.64
CA PHE A 26 -22.31 25.41 -17.41
C PHE A 26 -22.83 24.35 -16.45
N GLU A 27 -24.10 24.04 -16.59
CA GLU A 27 -24.77 23.01 -15.81
C GLU A 27 -24.90 21.75 -16.64
N ILE A 28 -24.67 20.61 -15.99
CA ILE A 28 -24.84 19.29 -16.59
C ILE A 28 -25.58 18.38 -15.60
N ASN A 29 -26.59 17.69 -16.10
CA ASN A 29 -27.42 16.79 -15.32
C ASN A 29 -27.65 15.48 -16.08
N ASN A 30 -27.37 14.35 -15.43
CA ASN A 30 -27.72 13.03 -15.95
C ASN A 30 -29.02 12.56 -15.31
N ILE A 31 -30.05 12.34 -16.13
CA ILE A 31 -31.40 12.02 -15.68
C ILE A 31 -31.81 10.55 -15.90
N GLY A 32 -30.91 9.67 -16.38
CA GLY A 32 -31.37 8.36 -16.84
C GLY A 32 -30.38 7.19 -16.85
N ASP A 33 -29.06 7.40 -16.82
CA ASP A 33 -28.11 6.28 -16.87
C ASP A 33 -26.98 6.42 -15.84
N PRO A 34 -26.95 5.62 -14.75
CA PRO A 34 -25.92 5.70 -13.71
C PRO A 34 -24.52 5.30 -14.18
N HIS A 35 -24.37 4.78 -15.41
CA HIS A 35 -23.09 4.40 -16.00
C HIS A 35 -22.62 5.33 -17.11
N ALA A 36 -23.43 6.33 -17.50
CA ALA A 36 -23.06 7.25 -18.55
C ALA A 36 -21.91 8.18 -18.12
N ILE A 37 -21.07 8.54 -19.09
CA ILE A 37 -19.98 9.50 -18.92
C ILE A 37 -20.11 10.56 -20.00
N ARG A 38 -19.98 11.83 -19.61
CA ARG A 38 -19.98 12.95 -20.55
C ARG A 38 -18.82 13.87 -20.23
N TYR A 39 -18.10 14.32 -21.27
CA TYR A 39 -16.97 15.21 -21.11
C TYR A 39 -16.83 16.18 -22.28
N PHE A 40 -16.20 17.33 -22.00
CA PHE A 40 -15.88 18.37 -22.97
C PHE A 40 -14.45 18.81 -22.74
N TYR A 41 -13.69 19.08 -23.80
CA TYR A 41 -12.26 19.35 -23.69
C TYR A 41 -11.74 20.36 -24.71
N VAL A 42 -10.58 20.90 -24.38
CA VAL A 42 -9.74 21.72 -25.25
C VAL A 42 -8.40 21.02 -25.47
N GLY A 43 -7.86 21.17 -26.69
CA GLY A 43 -6.50 20.73 -26.98
C GLY A 43 -5.45 21.53 -26.18
N PRO A 44 -4.25 20.98 -25.98
CA PRO A 44 -3.17 21.70 -25.30
C PRO A 44 -2.79 22.99 -26.04
N GLU A 45 -2.40 24.02 -25.30
CA GLU A 45 -1.70 25.17 -25.86
C GLU A 45 -0.26 24.80 -26.20
N ASN A 46 0.25 25.30 -27.33
CA ASN A 46 1.61 24.98 -27.79
C ASN A 46 2.66 25.29 -26.71
N GLY A 47 3.44 24.28 -26.34
CA GLY A 47 4.53 24.40 -25.37
C GLY A 47 4.07 24.54 -23.91
N THR A 48 2.78 24.34 -23.60
CA THR A 48 2.31 24.35 -22.20
C THR A 48 2.36 22.98 -21.54
N GLU A 49 2.30 21.91 -22.33
CA GLU A 49 2.36 20.52 -21.85
C GLU A 49 3.58 20.27 -20.95
N GLY A 50 3.35 19.56 -19.85
CA GLY A 50 4.34 19.22 -18.83
C GLY A 50 4.53 20.32 -17.79
N ARG A 51 3.78 21.42 -17.90
CA ARG A 51 3.86 22.56 -16.97
C ARG A 51 2.53 23.31 -16.85
N ARG A 52 1.39 22.70 -17.17
CA ARG A 52 0.08 23.34 -17.03
C ARG A 52 -0.41 23.34 -15.60
N ARG A 53 -1.22 24.35 -15.27
CA ARG A 53 -2.12 24.36 -14.12
C ARG A 53 -3.56 24.38 -14.65
N ILE A 54 -4.29 23.33 -14.35
CA ILE A 54 -5.69 23.17 -14.70
C ILE A 54 -6.53 23.40 -13.44
N ASP A 55 -7.38 24.42 -13.44
CA ASP A 55 -8.31 24.71 -12.36
C ASP A 55 -9.75 24.58 -12.87
N VAL A 56 -10.58 23.85 -12.13
CA VAL A 56 -12.02 23.72 -12.37
C VAL A 56 -12.78 24.02 -11.10
N VAL A 57 -13.67 25.01 -11.16
CA VAL A 57 -14.58 25.34 -10.06
C VAL A 57 -15.93 24.74 -10.36
N LEU A 58 -16.40 23.87 -9.49
CA LEU A 58 -17.67 23.16 -9.61
C LEU A 58 -18.43 23.04 -8.29
N GLU A 59 -19.75 22.94 -8.38
CA GLU A 59 -20.64 22.52 -7.31
C GLU A 59 -21.38 21.25 -7.74
N ILE A 60 -21.62 20.34 -6.81
CA ILE A 60 -22.36 19.10 -7.06
C ILE A 60 -23.60 19.13 -6.20
N HIS A 61 -24.76 18.91 -6.81
CA HIS A 61 -26.02 18.88 -6.09
C HIS A 61 -25.98 17.75 -5.04
N PRO A 62 -26.37 17.99 -3.77
CA PRO A 62 -26.25 17.02 -2.69
C PRO A 62 -26.97 15.69 -2.92
N GLY A 63 -27.99 15.68 -3.79
CA GLY A 63 -28.73 14.47 -4.17
C GLY A 63 -28.05 13.61 -5.24
N SER A 64 -26.89 14.03 -5.77
CA SER A 64 -26.15 13.28 -6.77
C SER A 64 -25.48 12.04 -6.16
N THR A 65 -25.51 10.92 -6.88
CA THR A 65 -24.77 9.70 -6.55
C THR A 65 -23.53 9.51 -7.43
N GLY A 66 -23.49 10.21 -8.57
CA GLY A 66 -22.34 10.32 -9.46
C GLY A 66 -21.34 11.41 -9.05
N SER A 67 -20.39 11.67 -9.92
CA SER A 67 -19.28 12.60 -9.69
C SER A 67 -18.99 13.49 -10.90
N ALA A 68 -18.34 14.63 -10.67
CA ALA A 68 -17.97 15.57 -11.73
C ALA A 68 -16.61 16.20 -11.44
N GLY A 69 -15.90 16.67 -12.46
CA GLY A 69 -14.60 17.32 -12.28
C GLY A 69 -13.82 17.52 -13.57
N ILE A 70 -12.52 17.22 -13.52
CA ILE A 70 -11.55 17.51 -14.57
C ILE A 70 -11.37 16.29 -15.48
N LEU A 71 -11.50 16.47 -16.79
CA LEU A 71 -10.95 15.55 -17.79
C LEU A 71 -9.48 15.93 -18.02
N TYR A 72 -8.58 14.96 -17.97
CA TYR A 72 -7.15 15.21 -18.09
C TYR A 72 -6.45 14.21 -19.02
N GLY A 73 -5.49 14.73 -19.78
CA GLY A 73 -4.61 13.94 -20.62
C GLY A 73 -5.28 13.14 -21.72
N LEU A 74 -6.41 13.62 -22.25
CA LEU A 74 -7.10 12.93 -23.33
C LEU A 74 -6.24 12.90 -24.59
N ASN A 75 -5.89 11.67 -24.99
CA ASN A 75 -5.18 11.38 -26.21
C ASN A 75 -6.05 10.50 -27.13
N LYS A 76 -6.63 11.14 -28.15
CA LYS A 76 -7.52 10.46 -29.12
C LYS A 76 -6.85 9.33 -29.89
N SER A 77 -5.54 9.39 -30.14
CA SER A 77 -4.87 8.35 -30.91
C SER A 77 -4.59 7.09 -30.09
N ARG A 78 -4.57 7.23 -28.76
CA ARG A 78 -4.33 6.11 -27.83
C ARG A 78 -5.59 5.62 -27.12
N ASP A 79 -6.73 6.33 -27.26
CA ASP A 79 -7.94 6.13 -26.46
C ASP A 79 -7.67 6.11 -24.94
N VAL A 80 -6.71 6.94 -24.50
CA VAL A 80 -6.32 7.06 -23.09
C VAL A 80 -6.72 8.43 -22.56
N TYR A 81 -7.36 8.46 -21.40
CA TYR A 81 -7.60 9.68 -20.63
C TYR A 81 -7.77 9.40 -19.14
N HIS A 82 -7.65 10.45 -18.34
CA HIS A 82 -7.89 10.42 -16.90
C HIS A 82 -9.04 11.34 -16.53
N MET A 83 -9.69 11.08 -15.41
CA MET A 83 -10.67 11.98 -14.82
C MET A 83 -10.41 12.14 -13.32
N LEU A 84 -10.25 13.37 -12.87
CA LEU A 84 -10.24 13.74 -11.46
C LEU A 84 -11.63 14.27 -11.11
N THR A 85 -12.42 13.50 -10.39
CA THR A 85 -13.81 13.83 -10.06
C THR A 85 -14.01 13.98 -8.56
N LEU A 86 -14.99 14.79 -8.18
CA LEU A 86 -15.49 14.98 -6.83
C LEU A 86 -16.94 14.47 -6.80
N ASP A 87 -17.42 13.91 -5.69
CA ASP A 87 -18.84 13.59 -5.48
C ASP A 87 -19.50 14.50 -4.42
N ALA A 88 -20.80 14.31 -4.21
CA ALA A 88 -21.57 15.10 -3.24
C ALA A 88 -21.15 14.86 -1.77
N GLN A 89 -20.40 13.79 -1.49
CA GLN A 89 -19.94 13.40 -0.16
C GLN A 89 -18.50 13.86 0.12
N GLY A 90 -17.85 14.50 -0.85
CA GLY A 90 -16.48 15.01 -0.71
C GLY A 90 -15.41 13.97 -1.02
N VAL A 91 -15.77 12.89 -1.71
CA VAL A 91 -14.82 11.90 -2.19
C VAL A 91 -14.26 12.33 -3.54
N VAL A 92 -12.95 12.41 -3.61
CA VAL A 92 -12.19 12.69 -4.83
C VAL A 92 -11.68 11.37 -5.40
N ARG A 93 -11.98 11.13 -6.69
CA ARG A 93 -11.59 9.93 -7.43
C ARG A 93 -10.75 10.29 -8.64
N ILE A 94 -9.70 9.52 -8.89
CA ILE A 94 -8.97 9.54 -10.16
C ILE A 94 -9.26 8.25 -10.89
N PHE A 95 -9.79 8.39 -12.11
CA PHE A 95 -10.00 7.28 -13.02
C PHE A 95 -9.02 7.36 -14.18
N ARG A 96 -8.70 6.19 -14.74
CA ARG A 96 -8.08 6.03 -16.05
C ARG A 96 -9.02 5.25 -16.95
N ARG A 97 -9.19 5.73 -18.18
CA ARG A 97 -9.77 4.97 -19.28
C ARG A 97 -8.65 4.68 -20.28
N ASP A 98 -8.53 3.42 -20.66
CA ASP A 98 -7.70 2.96 -21.76
C ASP A 98 -8.45 1.84 -22.52
N ASP A 99 -7.80 1.22 -23.50
CA ASP A 99 -8.36 0.14 -24.32
C ASP A 99 -8.88 -1.06 -23.50
N GLU A 100 -8.37 -1.27 -22.29
CA GLU A 100 -8.82 -2.31 -21.37
C GLU A 100 -10.00 -1.88 -20.47
N GLY A 101 -10.51 -0.65 -20.65
CA GLY A 101 -11.71 -0.13 -20.01
C GLY A 101 -11.44 0.90 -18.92
N PHE A 102 -12.41 1.05 -18.02
CA PHE A 102 -12.41 2.09 -16.98
C PHE A 102 -11.87 1.54 -15.67
N ARG A 103 -10.90 2.22 -15.06
CA ARG A 103 -10.20 1.74 -13.85
C ARG A 103 -10.01 2.87 -12.84
N PRO A 104 -10.41 2.69 -11.57
CA PRO A 104 -10.03 3.61 -10.51
C PRO A 104 -8.52 3.49 -10.27
N LEU A 105 -7.85 4.63 -10.18
CA LEU A 105 -6.46 4.76 -9.75
C LEU A 105 -6.36 5.18 -8.28
N LEU A 106 -7.29 6.03 -7.84
CA LEU A 106 -7.29 6.62 -6.51
C LEU A 106 -8.71 6.96 -6.08
N GLU A 107 -8.98 6.81 -4.77
CA GLU A 107 -10.17 7.32 -4.11
C GLU A 107 -9.83 7.81 -2.70
N GLN A 108 -10.19 9.04 -2.36
CA GLN A 108 -9.99 9.59 -1.02
C GLN A 108 -11.01 10.67 -0.67
N SER A 109 -11.37 10.77 0.61
CA SER A 109 -12.13 11.92 1.14
C SER A 109 -11.18 13.06 1.53
N SER A 110 -11.65 14.31 1.51
CA SER A 110 -10.85 15.46 1.96
C SER A 110 -11.64 16.40 2.85
N SER A 111 -11.04 16.80 3.98
CA SER A 111 -11.58 17.82 4.88
C SER A 111 -11.62 19.22 4.24
N ALA A 112 -10.95 19.41 3.10
CA ALA A 112 -11.03 20.64 2.32
C ALA A 112 -12.37 20.78 1.58
N PHE A 113 -13.16 19.71 1.45
CA PHE A 113 -14.46 19.74 0.77
C PHE A 113 -15.46 20.65 1.48
N GLN A 114 -16.21 21.41 0.67
CA GLN A 114 -17.25 22.32 1.14
C GLN A 114 -18.61 21.83 0.63
N LEU A 115 -19.37 21.17 1.50
CA LEU A 115 -20.70 20.64 1.18
C LEU A 115 -21.67 21.76 0.78
N GLY A 116 -22.37 21.59 -0.35
CA GLY A 116 -23.36 22.54 -0.86
C GLY A 116 -22.76 23.90 -1.27
N ARG A 117 -21.46 23.93 -1.60
CA ARG A 117 -20.75 25.10 -2.09
C ARG A 117 -19.87 24.73 -3.29
N ALA A 118 -19.44 25.76 -4.01
CA ALA A 118 -18.43 25.61 -5.04
C ALA A 118 -17.10 25.14 -4.45
N ASN A 119 -16.50 24.14 -5.09
CA ASN A 119 -15.19 23.57 -4.79
C ASN A 119 -14.29 23.73 -6.02
N MET A 120 -12.99 23.93 -5.80
CA MET A 120 -11.99 24.00 -6.85
C MET A 120 -11.16 22.73 -6.87
N LEU A 121 -11.26 21.97 -7.97
CA LEU A 121 -10.30 20.93 -8.29
C LEU A 121 -9.16 21.55 -9.09
N THR A 122 -7.93 21.16 -8.77
CA THR A 122 -6.74 21.60 -9.48
C THR A 122 -5.90 20.39 -9.89
N ILE A 123 -5.34 20.42 -11.10
CA ILE A 123 -4.19 19.60 -11.52
C ILE A 123 -3.02 20.53 -11.84
N VAL A 124 -1.84 20.24 -11.32
CA VAL A 124 -0.59 20.94 -11.66
C VAL A 124 0.36 19.92 -12.27
N GLU A 125 0.80 20.16 -13.49
CA GLU A 125 1.81 19.35 -14.17
C GLU A 125 3.22 19.79 -13.77
N ASN A 126 4.06 18.82 -13.46
CA ASN A 126 5.49 18.95 -13.23
C ASN A 126 6.21 17.89 -14.07
N GLY A 127 6.42 18.19 -15.35
CA GLY A 127 6.92 17.23 -16.33
C GLY A 127 5.93 16.09 -16.54
N ASN A 128 6.35 14.87 -16.20
CA ASN A 128 5.55 13.65 -16.28
C ASN A 128 4.84 13.30 -14.96
N GLU A 129 4.79 14.25 -14.02
CA GLU A 129 4.04 14.13 -12.77
C GLU A 129 2.89 15.13 -12.76
N ILE A 130 1.77 14.72 -12.16
CA ILE A 130 0.69 15.63 -11.80
C ILE A 130 0.49 15.64 -10.28
N SER A 131 0.40 16.84 -9.70
CA SER A 131 -0.16 17.05 -8.37
C SER A 131 -1.62 17.45 -8.51
N TYR A 132 -2.47 16.97 -7.61
CA TYR A 132 -3.89 17.31 -7.61
C TYR A 132 -4.32 17.85 -6.25
N LEU A 133 -5.20 18.84 -6.29
CA LEU A 133 -5.61 19.61 -5.12
C LEU A 133 -7.12 19.78 -5.09
N LEU A 134 -7.67 19.89 -3.88
CA LEU A 134 -9.04 20.33 -3.63
C LEU A 134 -9.00 21.59 -2.76
N ASN A 135 -9.58 22.68 -3.25
CA ASN A 135 -9.60 23.97 -2.58
C ASN A 135 -8.21 24.44 -2.13
N GLY A 136 -7.19 24.15 -2.94
CA GLY A 136 -5.78 24.48 -2.67
C GLY A 136 -5.07 23.52 -1.71
N THR A 137 -5.77 22.58 -1.07
CA THR A 137 -5.16 21.53 -0.26
C THR A 137 -4.63 20.41 -1.16
N SER A 138 -3.33 20.12 -1.07
CA SER A 138 -2.72 19.01 -1.83
C SER A 138 -3.27 17.66 -1.38
N LEU A 139 -3.83 16.93 -2.33
CA LEU A 139 -4.37 15.59 -2.12
C LEU A 139 -3.35 14.50 -2.43
N GLY A 140 -2.37 14.79 -3.27
CA GLY A 140 -1.26 13.91 -3.60
C GLY A 140 -0.68 14.23 -4.97
N SER A 141 0.17 13.34 -5.47
CA SER A 141 0.67 13.38 -6.84
C SER A 141 0.77 11.98 -7.45
N ILE A 142 0.76 11.91 -8.78
CA ILE A 142 0.96 10.68 -9.55
C ILE A 142 1.90 10.99 -10.71
N GLY A 143 2.95 10.19 -10.86
CA GLY A 143 3.95 10.28 -11.92
C GLY A 143 3.82 9.17 -12.96
N GLY A 144 4.33 9.41 -14.17
CA GLY A 144 4.38 8.41 -15.24
C GLY A 144 4.36 9.03 -16.65
N ASN A 145 4.79 8.24 -17.64
CA ASN A 145 4.84 8.64 -19.06
C ASN A 145 3.46 8.85 -19.73
N LEU A 146 2.37 8.79 -18.95
CA LEU A 146 1.00 9.06 -19.38
C LEU A 146 0.46 10.41 -18.91
N TYR A 147 1.27 11.17 -18.17
CA TYR A 147 0.91 12.48 -17.65
C TYR A 147 1.80 13.57 -18.27
N GLY A 148 1.33 14.82 -18.18
CA GLY A 148 2.04 15.99 -18.70
C GLY A 148 1.74 16.29 -20.16
N PHE A 149 0.74 15.68 -20.76
CA PHE A 149 0.35 15.90 -22.15
C PHE A 149 -1.13 15.61 -22.36
N GLY A 150 -1.66 15.94 -23.53
CA GLY A 150 -3.02 15.63 -23.97
C GLY A 150 -4.03 16.74 -23.70
N SER A 151 -5.26 16.53 -24.13
CA SER A 151 -6.35 17.51 -23.98
C SER A 151 -6.88 17.52 -22.54
N VAL A 152 -7.39 18.67 -22.11
CA VAL A 152 -7.93 18.89 -20.76
C VAL A 152 -9.32 19.51 -20.82
N GLY A 153 -10.12 19.32 -19.79
CA GLY A 153 -11.53 19.69 -19.85
C GLY A 153 -12.30 19.41 -18.58
N ILE A 154 -13.62 19.28 -18.73
CA ILE A 154 -14.53 18.88 -17.65
C ILE A 154 -15.17 17.54 -17.98
N ALA A 155 -15.54 16.80 -16.94
CA ALA A 155 -16.24 15.53 -17.05
C ALA A 155 -17.33 15.38 -15.98
N ALA A 156 -18.35 14.59 -16.30
CA ALA A 156 -19.44 14.17 -15.44
C ALA A 156 -19.64 12.66 -15.63
N VAL A 157 -19.84 11.94 -14.52
CA VAL A 157 -19.89 10.48 -14.45
C VAL A 157 -21.10 10.05 -13.62
N GLY A 158 -21.91 9.16 -14.17
CA GLY A 158 -23.08 8.59 -13.52
C GLY A 158 -24.21 9.60 -13.26
N GLU A 159 -25.08 9.28 -12.31
CA GLU A 159 -26.23 10.11 -11.91
C GLU A 159 -25.75 11.35 -11.13
N VAL A 160 -25.33 12.37 -11.88
CA VAL A 160 -24.77 13.60 -11.34
C VAL A 160 -25.48 14.83 -11.88
N HIS A 161 -25.71 15.78 -10.98
CA HIS A 161 -26.12 17.14 -11.30
C HIS A 161 -25.03 18.10 -10.81
N ALA A 162 -24.27 18.68 -11.75
CA ALA A 162 -23.10 19.50 -11.46
C ALA A 162 -23.15 20.86 -12.16
N TYR A 163 -22.62 21.87 -11.47
CA TYR A 163 -22.55 23.26 -11.92
C TYR A 163 -21.10 23.69 -12.03
N PHE A 164 -20.60 23.90 -13.23
CA PHE A 164 -19.25 24.42 -13.48
C PHE A 164 -19.30 25.93 -13.66
N THR A 165 -18.44 26.67 -12.96
CA THR A 165 -18.41 28.14 -13.03
C THR A 165 -17.09 28.67 -13.58
N ALA A 166 -15.99 27.94 -13.41
CA ALA A 166 -14.69 28.32 -13.95
C ALA A 166 -13.90 27.12 -14.47
N PHE A 167 -13.12 27.38 -15.52
CA PHE A 167 -12.15 26.48 -16.13
C PHE A 167 -10.96 27.31 -16.62
N SER A 168 -9.73 26.90 -16.30
CA SER A 168 -8.49 27.45 -16.88
C SER A 168 -7.40 26.38 -16.98
N ASP A 169 -6.53 26.46 -18.00
CA ASP A 169 -5.50 25.47 -18.33
C ASP A 169 -4.11 26.07 -18.68
N GLY A 170 -3.76 27.22 -18.11
CA GLY A 170 -2.53 27.97 -18.44
C GLY A 170 -1.23 27.38 -17.87
N ALA A 171 -0.08 27.94 -18.24
CA ALA A 171 1.21 27.53 -17.67
C ALA A 171 1.26 27.81 -16.16
N ALA A 172 1.85 26.89 -15.39
CA ALA A 172 1.96 26.95 -13.93
C ALA A 172 2.72 28.20 -13.44
N SER A 173 3.55 28.82 -14.30
CA SER A 173 4.25 30.08 -14.03
C SER A 173 3.35 31.33 -14.05
N ASP A 174 2.16 31.26 -14.66
CA ASP A 174 1.38 32.46 -15.00
C ASP A 174 0.40 32.90 -13.91
N ARG A 175 0.36 32.21 -12.75
CA ARG A 175 -0.37 32.65 -11.56
C ARG A 175 0.41 32.38 -10.27
N SER A 176 1.50 33.11 -10.09
CA SER A 176 2.12 33.29 -8.77
C SER A 176 1.91 34.72 -8.31
N SER A 177 1.06 34.90 -7.29
CA SER A 177 1.06 36.10 -6.46
C SER A 177 1.49 35.72 -5.05
N ALA A 178 2.65 36.27 -4.64
CA ALA A 178 3.27 36.37 -3.30
C ALA A 178 4.42 35.37 -2.99
N PRO A 179 5.49 35.81 -2.29
CA PRO A 179 6.79 35.98 -2.93
C PRO A 179 7.88 35.02 -2.45
N ALA A 180 8.84 34.83 -3.35
CA ALA A 180 10.06 34.06 -3.20
C ALA A 180 11.02 34.64 -2.14
N GLN A 181 11.67 33.75 -1.39
CA GLN A 181 13.02 33.98 -0.91
C GLN A 181 13.99 33.17 -1.76
N ALA A 182 14.90 33.90 -2.39
CA ALA A 182 16.04 33.39 -3.10
C ALA A 182 17.04 32.72 -2.15
N ASN A 183 17.72 31.69 -2.62
CA ASN A 183 19.17 31.83 -2.79
C ASN A 183 19.71 30.83 -3.80
N ASP A 184 20.42 31.43 -4.75
CA ASP A 184 21.27 30.87 -5.77
C ASP A 184 22.55 30.31 -5.15
N SER A 185 23.10 29.23 -5.71
CA SER A 185 24.54 28.93 -5.71
C SER A 185 24.83 27.72 -6.60
N THR A 186 25.20 28.04 -7.84
CA THR A 186 25.84 27.14 -8.81
C THR A 186 27.29 26.90 -8.41
N THR A 187 27.75 25.64 -8.40
CA THR A 187 29.18 25.30 -8.54
C THR A 187 29.34 24.07 -9.43
N LEU A 188 30.03 24.27 -10.56
CA LEU A 188 30.50 23.27 -11.53
C LEU A 188 31.94 22.83 -11.19
N ALA A 189 32.19 21.52 -11.10
CA ALA A 189 33.45 20.78 -11.35
C ALA A 189 33.27 19.34 -10.81
N SER A 190 33.77 18.23 -11.35
CA SER A 190 34.71 17.90 -12.43
C SER A 190 34.57 16.40 -12.76
N ASN A 191 34.87 16.02 -14.01
CA ASN A 191 34.82 14.65 -14.55
C ASN A 191 35.75 13.64 -13.84
N GLY A 192 35.16 12.51 -13.42
CA GLY A 192 35.78 11.21 -13.17
C GLY A 192 34.82 10.11 -13.65
N PRO A 193 35.26 8.86 -13.90
CA PRO A 193 34.45 7.85 -14.57
C PRO A 193 33.16 7.60 -13.79
N ALA A 194 32.04 7.89 -14.42
CA ALA A 194 30.73 7.84 -13.81
C ALA A 194 30.42 6.40 -13.35
N SER A 195 30.37 6.21 -12.04
CA SER A 195 29.49 5.20 -11.45
C SER A 195 28.08 5.41 -12.03
N PRO A 196 27.34 4.33 -12.35
CA PRO A 196 25.98 4.47 -12.86
C PRO A 196 25.15 5.30 -11.86
N PRO A 197 24.23 6.16 -12.34
CA PRO A 197 23.47 7.04 -11.47
C PRO A 197 22.69 6.23 -10.42
N ASN A 198 22.58 6.79 -9.22
CA ASN A 198 21.84 6.35 -8.03
C ASN A 198 20.34 6.05 -8.24
N GLU A 199 19.88 5.79 -9.47
CA GLU A 199 18.47 5.64 -9.85
C GLU A 199 18.09 4.21 -10.24
N ALA A 200 19.00 3.24 -10.15
CA ALA A 200 18.69 1.84 -10.44
C ALA A 200 18.84 0.98 -9.19
N ILE A 201 17.81 0.19 -8.87
CA ILE A 201 17.85 -0.82 -7.81
C ILE A 201 17.78 -2.21 -8.44
N GLU A 202 18.84 -3.00 -8.25
CA GLU A 202 18.80 -4.42 -8.59
C GLU A 202 18.12 -5.18 -7.45
N MET A 203 17.16 -6.01 -7.82
CA MET A 203 16.41 -6.91 -6.96
C MET A 203 16.75 -8.35 -7.34
N ARG A 204 16.97 -9.21 -6.36
CA ARG A 204 17.17 -10.64 -6.54
C ARG A 204 16.03 -11.41 -5.88
N ARG A 205 15.73 -12.60 -6.41
CA ARG A 205 14.83 -13.53 -5.73
C ARG A 205 15.53 -14.07 -4.48
N ALA A 206 14.84 -14.04 -3.35
CA ALA A 206 15.27 -14.67 -2.11
C ALA A 206 14.33 -15.82 -1.77
N GLN A 207 14.91 -16.98 -1.44
CA GLN A 207 14.18 -18.09 -0.85
C GLN A 207 14.35 -18.04 0.67
N ILE A 208 13.25 -18.19 1.38
CA ILE A 208 13.22 -18.30 2.83
C ILE A 208 13.07 -19.78 3.13
N VAL A 209 14.12 -20.35 3.73
CA VAL A 209 14.26 -21.79 3.88
C VAL A 209 13.80 -22.21 5.27
N ASP A 210 13.02 -23.28 5.30
CA ASP A 210 12.76 -24.06 6.49
C ASP A 210 13.86 -25.11 6.63
N GLN A 211 14.74 -24.92 7.60
CA GLN A 211 15.89 -25.82 7.82
C GLN A 211 15.54 -27.05 8.65
N ASN A 212 14.54 -26.95 9.52
CA ASN A 212 14.28 -27.91 10.60
C ASN A 212 12.85 -28.47 10.57
N GLY A 213 12.14 -28.25 9.47
CA GLY A 213 10.74 -28.63 9.34
C GLY A 213 10.48 -30.11 9.14
N PRO A 214 9.20 -30.48 8.97
CA PRO A 214 8.74 -31.87 8.89
C PRO A 214 9.36 -32.68 7.74
N ALA A 215 9.91 -32.01 6.73
CA ALA A 215 10.61 -32.66 5.62
C ALA A 215 11.91 -33.36 6.05
N GLY A 216 12.50 -33.00 7.19
CA GLY A 216 13.78 -33.54 7.67
C GLY A 216 15.00 -33.06 6.87
N GLN A 217 14.81 -32.16 5.90
CA GLN A 217 15.85 -31.56 5.07
C GLN A 217 15.46 -30.11 4.73
N PRO A 218 16.43 -29.24 4.39
CA PRO A 218 16.14 -27.85 4.00
C PRO A 218 15.10 -27.77 2.88
N PHE A 219 14.05 -26.98 3.09
CA PHE A 219 12.94 -26.84 2.14
C PHE A 219 12.56 -25.37 1.96
N ALA A 220 12.41 -24.89 0.72
CA ALA A 220 12.00 -23.51 0.47
C ALA A 220 10.54 -23.30 0.90
N ALA A 221 10.33 -22.52 1.96
CA ALA A 221 9.02 -22.27 2.53
C ALA A 221 8.33 -21.05 1.92
N TYR A 222 9.11 -20.00 1.67
CA TYR A 222 8.64 -18.78 1.03
C TYR A 222 9.63 -18.30 -0.02
N GLU A 223 9.16 -17.45 -0.91
CA GLU A 223 9.99 -16.68 -1.82
C GLU A 223 9.57 -15.21 -1.82
N THR A 224 10.52 -14.32 -2.07
CA THR A 224 10.24 -12.89 -2.29
C THR A 224 11.33 -12.23 -3.16
N LEU A 225 11.21 -10.94 -3.42
CA LEU A 225 12.24 -10.09 -4.00
C LEU A 225 12.94 -9.29 -2.90
N VAL A 226 14.27 -9.25 -2.91
CA VAL A 226 15.08 -8.41 -2.01
C VAL A 226 16.06 -7.60 -2.83
N PRO A 227 16.46 -6.38 -2.41
CA PRO A 227 17.54 -5.68 -3.07
C PRO A 227 18.81 -6.55 -3.10
N ALA A 228 19.51 -6.58 -4.23
CA ALA A 228 20.64 -7.49 -4.43
C ALA A 228 21.77 -7.25 -3.43
N SER A 229 21.96 -5.99 -3.02
CA SER A 229 22.94 -5.56 -2.01
C SER A 229 22.55 -5.90 -0.57
N TRP A 230 21.32 -6.35 -0.32
CA TRP A 230 20.84 -6.64 1.02
C TRP A 230 21.19 -8.06 1.45
N LYS A 231 21.53 -8.20 2.73
CA LYS A 231 21.69 -9.50 3.38
C LYS A 231 20.34 -10.00 3.85
N THR A 232 20.18 -11.31 3.89
CA THR A 232 18.98 -12.00 4.38
C THR A 232 19.39 -12.96 5.49
N GLN A 233 18.61 -13.05 6.56
CA GLN A 233 18.89 -13.93 7.69
C GLN A 233 17.60 -14.51 8.27
N GLY A 234 17.72 -15.64 8.97
CA GLY A 234 16.57 -16.36 9.51
C GLY A 234 15.90 -17.27 8.48
N GLY A 235 14.65 -17.63 8.73
CA GLY A 235 13.92 -18.64 7.96
C GLY A 235 12.58 -18.97 8.60
N VAL A 236 12.21 -20.24 8.53
CA VAL A 236 11.11 -20.77 9.33
C VAL A 236 11.66 -21.40 10.61
N LYS A 237 11.09 -21.02 11.76
CA LYS A 237 11.36 -21.66 13.05
C LYS A 237 10.15 -22.49 13.45
N TRP A 238 10.40 -23.70 13.91
CA TRP A 238 9.37 -24.57 14.45
C TRP A 238 9.44 -24.58 15.97
N SER A 239 8.27 -24.54 16.61
CA SER A 239 8.15 -24.75 18.06
C SER A 239 7.05 -25.76 18.36
N ASN A 240 7.28 -26.58 19.37
CA ASN A 240 6.36 -27.63 19.80
C ASN A 240 5.58 -27.26 21.07
N SER A 241 5.78 -26.07 21.62
CA SER A 241 5.28 -25.70 22.94
C SER A 241 4.92 -24.22 23.06
N ASP A 242 3.72 -23.97 23.57
CA ASP A 242 3.35 -22.75 24.28
C ASP A 242 3.67 -22.95 25.78
N GLY A 243 4.05 -21.88 26.51
CA GLY A 243 4.36 -21.94 27.95
C GLY A 243 5.81 -21.62 28.30
N GLN A 244 6.28 -22.12 29.45
CA GLN A 244 7.69 -21.95 29.86
C GLN A 244 8.72 -22.57 28.90
N ALA A 245 8.27 -23.47 28.01
CA ALA A 245 9.13 -24.12 27.01
C ALA A 245 9.12 -23.40 25.64
N GLY A 246 8.25 -22.40 25.41
CA GLY A 246 8.19 -21.65 24.16
C GLY A 246 7.03 -20.66 24.05
N CYS A 247 7.18 -19.65 23.18
CA CYS A 247 6.21 -18.56 23.02
C CYS A 247 5.28 -18.70 21.80
N PHE A 248 5.34 -19.85 21.12
CA PHE A 248 4.43 -20.18 20.02
C PHE A 248 4.47 -21.68 19.73
N THR A 249 3.49 -22.17 18.99
CA THR A 249 3.44 -23.55 18.49
C THR A 249 3.30 -23.56 16.97
N GLY A 250 3.92 -24.52 16.30
CA GLY A 250 3.90 -24.64 14.85
C GLY A 250 5.05 -23.90 14.17
N ALA A 251 4.82 -23.46 12.94
CA ALA A 251 5.81 -22.77 12.12
C ALA A 251 5.64 -21.24 12.21
N GLY A 252 6.72 -20.55 12.57
CA GLY A 252 6.82 -19.10 12.55
C GLY A 252 7.79 -18.63 11.47
N LEU A 253 7.40 -17.62 10.69
CA LEU A 253 8.33 -16.91 9.81
C LEU A 253 9.13 -15.93 10.68
N ILE A 254 10.42 -16.23 10.87
CA ILE A 254 11.34 -15.42 11.65
C ILE A 254 12.53 -15.14 10.74
N TRP A 255 12.39 -14.06 9.99
CA TRP A 255 13.26 -13.74 8.87
C TRP A 255 13.39 -12.24 8.72
N GLY A 256 14.58 -11.79 8.37
CA GLY A 256 14.81 -10.39 8.06
C GLY A 256 15.79 -10.19 6.93
N THR A 257 15.75 -8.98 6.38
CA THR A 257 16.68 -8.52 5.37
C THR A 257 17.02 -7.06 5.59
N GLY A 258 18.23 -6.65 5.24
CA GLY A 258 18.67 -5.27 5.40
C GLY A 258 19.98 -4.97 4.70
N THR A 259 20.31 -3.69 4.67
CA THR A 259 21.61 -3.22 4.17
C THR A 259 22.75 -3.72 5.07
N GLN A 260 23.95 -3.80 4.50
CA GLN A 260 25.13 -4.28 5.23
C GLN A 260 25.51 -3.39 6.43
N ASP A 261 25.17 -2.10 6.37
CA ASP A 261 25.36 -1.11 7.44
C ASP A 261 24.17 -1.04 8.41
N GLU A 262 23.17 -1.91 8.26
CA GLU A 262 21.95 -1.99 9.08
C GLU A 262 21.10 -0.69 9.07
N ALA A 263 21.32 0.19 8.09
CA ALA A 263 20.57 1.43 7.94
C ALA A 263 19.12 1.22 7.57
N TYR A 264 18.88 0.29 6.67
CA TYR A 264 17.55 -0.11 6.26
C TYR A 264 17.36 -1.59 6.55
N GLY A 265 16.19 -1.93 7.05
CA GLY A 265 15.88 -3.33 7.34
C GLY A 265 14.39 -3.61 7.40
N LEU A 266 14.04 -4.85 7.14
CA LEU A 266 12.71 -5.40 7.36
C LEU A 266 12.86 -6.73 8.08
N ALA A 267 12.09 -6.97 9.13
CA ALA A 267 12.14 -8.22 9.88
C ALA A 267 10.74 -8.68 10.31
N PHE A 268 10.44 -9.95 10.10
CA PHE A 268 9.41 -10.69 10.81
C PHE A 268 10.04 -11.24 12.09
N MET A 269 9.47 -10.85 13.23
CA MET A 269 10.06 -11.10 14.54
C MET A 269 9.46 -12.34 15.22
N ASP A 270 10.12 -12.81 16.28
CA ASP A 270 9.66 -13.96 17.06
C ASP A 270 8.23 -13.71 17.57
N PRO A 271 7.29 -14.65 17.35
CA PRO A 271 5.95 -14.53 17.87
C PRO A 271 5.89 -14.69 19.40
N LEU A 272 4.83 -14.16 19.99
CA LEU A 272 4.57 -14.16 21.43
C LEU A 272 3.20 -14.75 21.73
N SER A 273 3.09 -15.48 22.84
CA SER A 273 1.84 -15.96 23.42
C SER A 273 1.71 -15.49 24.87
N TRP A 274 0.49 -15.17 25.28
CA TRP A 274 0.18 -14.69 26.63
C TRP A 274 -1.13 -15.26 27.11
N GLY A 275 -1.32 -15.30 28.43
CA GLY A 275 -2.61 -15.58 29.01
C GLY A 275 -2.67 -15.44 30.53
N MET A 276 -3.87 -15.13 30.97
CA MET A 276 -4.25 -14.97 32.37
C MET A 276 -5.55 -15.73 32.62
N SER A 277 -5.73 -16.20 33.84
CA SER A 277 -6.99 -16.76 34.31
C SER A 277 -7.43 -16.10 35.62
N THR A 278 -8.67 -16.34 36.04
CA THR A 278 -9.15 -15.96 37.37
C THR A 278 -8.33 -16.58 38.51
N ASP A 279 -7.61 -17.67 38.24
CA ASP A 279 -6.77 -18.38 39.21
C ASP A 279 -5.29 -17.94 39.14
N GLY A 280 -4.96 -16.96 38.28
CA GLY A 280 -3.60 -16.47 38.06
C GLY A 280 -3.07 -16.74 36.64
N PRO A 281 -1.75 -16.58 36.44
CA PRO A 281 -1.10 -16.78 35.14
C PRO A 281 -1.44 -18.11 34.47
N ALA A 282 -1.73 -18.08 33.16
CA ALA A 282 -1.95 -19.29 32.40
C ALA A 282 -0.61 -20.01 32.15
N GLY A 283 -0.32 -21.07 32.92
CA GLY A 283 0.97 -21.78 32.85
C GLY A 283 1.32 -22.42 31.49
N TYR A 284 0.35 -22.51 30.58
CA TYR A 284 0.53 -22.97 29.21
C TYR A 284 0.85 -21.84 28.22
N MET A 285 1.01 -20.60 28.69
CA MET A 285 1.38 -19.43 27.88
C MET A 285 2.75 -18.90 28.25
N CYS A 286 3.44 -18.28 27.30
CA CYS A 286 4.80 -17.78 27.51
C CYS A 286 4.82 -16.58 28.47
N LEU A 287 3.90 -15.63 28.29
CA LEU A 287 3.67 -14.56 29.26
C LEU A 287 2.42 -14.83 30.11
N GLY A 288 2.60 -14.75 31.43
CA GLY A 288 1.53 -14.82 32.41
C GLY A 288 0.79 -13.49 32.60
N GLU A 289 0.46 -12.80 31.51
CA GLU A 289 -0.07 -11.44 31.52
C GLU A 289 -1.43 -11.33 30.86
N ASP A 290 -2.24 -10.41 31.35
CA ASP A 290 -3.59 -10.12 30.84
C ASP A 290 -3.55 -9.04 29.75
N LEU A 291 -3.02 -9.40 28.57
CA LEU A 291 -2.86 -8.47 27.45
C LEU A 291 -4.11 -8.52 26.57
N THR A 292 -4.86 -7.41 26.52
CA THR A 292 -6.19 -7.40 25.88
C THR A 292 -6.22 -6.82 24.47
N ASP A 293 -5.14 -6.18 24.03
CA ASP A 293 -5.06 -5.51 22.74
C ASP A 293 -3.63 -5.53 22.17
N ALA A 294 -3.47 -5.11 20.92
CA ALA A 294 -2.18 -5.19 20.23
C ALA A 294 -1.14 -4.20 20.78
N GLU A 295 -1.56 -3.08 21.38
CA GLU A 295 -0.65 -2.10 21.98
C GLU A 295 -0.02 -2.66 23.26
N MET A 296 -0.83 -3.21 24.16
CA MET A 296 -0.35 -3.87 25.38
C MET A 296 0.64 -4.99 25.05
N VAL A 297 0.30 -5.82 24.05
CA VAL A 297 1.17 -6.89 23.57
C VAL A 297 2.48 -6.35 23.02
N SER A 298 2.44 -5.25 22.26
CA SER A 298 3.65 -4.64 21.71
C SER A 298 4.57 -4.11 22.80
N ARG A 299 4.02 -3.47 23.83
CA ARG A 299 4.79 -2.95 24.98
C ARG A 299 5.46 -4.09 25.76
N ALA A 300 4.71 -5.15 26.06
CA ALA A 300 5.24 -6.34 26.72
C ALA A 300 6.33 -7.02 25.87
N TYR A 301 6.12 -7.11 24.56
CA TYR A 301 7.10 -7.67 23.64
C TYR A 301 8.40 -6.86 23.61
N PHE A 302 8.33 -5.54 23.47
CA PHE A 302 9.51 -4.67 23.46
C PHE A 302 10.27 -4.71 24.79
N GLN A 303 9.56 -4.84 25.92
CA GLN A 303 10.19 -5.06 27.21
C GLN A 303 10.93 -6.39 27.26
N ALA A 304 10.34 -7.46 26.72
CA ALA A 304 10.97 -8.79 26.70
C ALA A 304 12.25 -8.85 25.86
N ILE A 305 12.35 -8.02 24.80
CA ILE A 305 13.53 -7.98 23.92
C ILE A 305 14.49 -6.80 24.20
N ALA A 306 14.27 -6.05 25.28
CA ALA A 306 14.98 -4.79 25.56
C ALA A 306 16.51 -4.93 25.68
N THR A 307 17.02 -6.13 25.95
CA THR A 307 18.46 -6.43 26.00
C THR A 307 19.12 -6.44 24.62
N THR A 308 18.33 -6.69 23.58
CA THR A 308 18.78 -6.74 22.18
C THR A 308 18.34 -5.49 21.41
N LEU A 309 17.14 -4.99 21.71
CA LEU A 309 16.50 -3.90 20.99
C LEU A 309 15.80 -2.96 21.98
N GLN A 310 16.37 -1.77 22.20
CA GLN A 310 15.71 -0.75 23.02
C GLN A 310 14.73 0.04 22.14
N VAL A 311 13.43 -0.12 22.41
CA VAL A 311 12.36 0.52 21.63
C VAL A 311 11.72 1.62 22.46
N THR A 312 11.70 2.83 21.93
CA THR A 312 10.96 3.98 22.46
C THR A 312 9.78 4.27 21.55
N ILE A 313 8.56 3.95 21.99
CA ILE A 313 7.33 4.20 21.24
C ILE A 313 7.11 5.71 21.14
N GLN A 314 6.96 6.21 19.91
CA GLN A 314 6.63 7.59 19.62
C GLN A 314 5.12 7.77 19.41
N ASP A 315 4.51 6.82 18.70
CA ASP A 315 3.09 6.87 18.34
C ASP A 315 2.52 5.47 18.11
N VAL A 316 1.21 5.30 18.36
CA VAL A 316 0.48 4.05 18.17
C VAL A 316 -0.82 4.34 17.45
N GLN A 317 -1.01 3.73 16.29
CA GLN A 317 -2.18 3.95 15.45
C GLN A 317 -2.89 2.63 15.12
N ARG A 318 -4.21 2.62 15.21
CA ARG A 318 -5.05 1.55 14.62
C ARG A 318 -5.38 1.96 13.19
N ALA A 319 -4.43 1.68 12.30
CA ALA A 319 -4.52 2.07 10.90
C ALA A 319 -5.69 1.33 10.20
N PRO A 320 -6.63 2.03 9.54
CA PRO A 320 -7.73 1.40 8.79
C PRO A 320 -7.25 0.39 7.75
N GLU A 321 -6.04 0.58 7.20
CA GLU A 321 -5.40 -0.33 6.26
C GLU A 321 -5.20 -1.75 6.82
N LEU A 322 -5.19 -1.91 8.15
CA LEU A 322 -5.09 -3.22 8.79
C LEU A 322 -6.45 -3.94 8.89
N GLU A 323 -7.59 -3.25 8.72
CA GLU A 323 -8.92 -3.84 8.90
C GLU A 323 -9.18 -5.07 8.01
N PRO A 324 -8.86 -5.07 6.70
CA PRO A 324 -9.09 -6.26 5.88
C PRO A 324 -8.31 -7.48 6.38
N LEU A 325 -7.10 -7.25 6.92
CA LEU A 325 -6.24 -8.28 7.45
C LEU A 325 -6.72 -8.76 8.82
N THR A 326 -7.08 -7.85 9.74
CA THR A 326 -7.62 -8.22 11.06
C THR A 326 -8.97 -8.93 10.95
N GLN A 327 -9.82 -8.54 10.00
CA GLN A 327 -11.08 -9.24 9.71
C GLN A 327 -10.85 -10.65 9.18
N LEU A 328 -9.93 -10.82 8.22
CA LEU A 328 -9.58 -12.14 7.68
C LEU A 328 -9.07 -13.07 8.78
N ILE A 329 -8.14 -12.59 9.60
CA ILE A 329 -7.60 -13.33 10.74
C ILE A 329 -8.70 -13.64 11.75
N GLY A 330 -9.58 -12.66 12.02
CA GLY A 330 -10.68 -12.80 12.96
C GLY A 330 -11.69 -13.87 12.53
N GLN A 331 -11.97 -14.00 11.25
CA GLN A 331 -12.83 -15.07 10.71
C GLN A 331 -12.23 -16.46 10.95
N ALA A 332 -10.95 -16.65 10.60
CA ALA A 332 -10.26 -17.92 10.80
C ALA A 332 -10.09 -18.25 12.30
N TRP A 333 -9.78 -17.24 13.11
CA TRP A 333 -9.64 -17.37 14.56
C TRP A 333 -10.95 -17.80 15.20
N ARG A 334 -12.06 -17.11 14.88
CA ARG A 334 -13.38 -17.44 15.41
C ARG A 334 -13.85 -18.84 15.05
N ALA A 335 -13.51 -19.33 13.86
CA ALA A 335 -13.84 -20.69 13.45
C ALA A 335 -13.15 -21.79 14.28
N SER A 336 -12.10 -21.45 15.04
CA SER A 336 -11.33 -22.41 15.86
C SER A 336 -11.77 -22.47 17.32
N TRP A 337 -12.73 -21.63 17.71
CA TRP A 337 -13.24 -21.54 19.08
C TRP A 337 -14.73 -21.88 19.16
N PRO A 338 -15.21 -22.41 20.31
CA PRO A 338 -16.64 -22.57 20.55
C PRO A 338 -17.39 -21.24 20.44
N ALA A 339 -18.66 -21.30 20.04
CA ALA A 339 -19.51 -20.10 19.91
C ALA A 339 -19.70 -19.32 21.23
N THR A 340 -19.45 -19.95 22.37
CA THR A 340 -19.51 -19.33 23.71
C THR A 340 -18.26 -18.53 24.07
N ALA A 341 -17.15 -18.69 23.34
CA ALA A 341 -15.94 -17.93 23.56
C ALA A 341 -16.05 -16.54 22.94
N LYS A 342 -15.57 -15.52 23.65
CA LYS A 342 -15.39 -14.17 23.10
C LYS A 342 -14.04 -14.12 22.41
N VAL A 343 -14.03 -13.86 21.11
CA VAL A 343 -12.81 -13.82 20.29
C VAL A 343 -12.72 -12.53 19.50
N TRP A 344 -11.55 -11.93 19.46
CA TRP A 344 -11.28 -10.71 18.72
C TRP A 344 -9.85 -10.69 18.18
N VAL A 345 -9.61 -9.79 17.23
CA VAL A 345 -8.30 -9.52 16.64
C VAL A 345 -8.09 -8.01 16.69
N ASP A 346 -6.91 -7.59 17.09
CA ASP A 346 -6.52 -6.19 17.12
C ASP A 346 -5.21 -6.00 16.35
N GLY A 347 -5.06 -4.85 15.71
CA GLY A 347 -3.91 -4.52 14.88
C GLY A 347 -3.49 -3.07 15.06
N VAL A 348 -2.19 -2.85 15.28
CA VAL A 348 -1.61 -1.51 15.41
C VAL A 348 -0.39 -1.34 14.53
N VAL A 349 -0.18 -0.09 14.08
CA VAL A 349 1.07 0.41 13.54
C VAL A 349 1.71 1.28 14.62
N ILE A 350 2.95 0.99 14.95
CA ILE A 350 3.70 1.70 15.98
C ILE A 350 4.86 2.42 15.33
N ARG A 351 4.90 3.74 15.49
CA ARG A 351 6.09 4.53 15.20
C ARG A 351 6.99 4.49 16.41
N ALA A 352 8.26 4.13 16.22
CA ALA A 352 9.20 4.03 17.33
C ALA A 352 10.60 4.47 16.93
N HIS A 353 11.33 4.96 17.93
CA HIS A 353 12.78 5.09 17.87
C HIS A 353 13.41 3.83 18.46
N VAL A 354 14.43 3.31 17.79
CA VAL A 354 15.02 2.00 18.09
C VAL A 354 16.53 2.14 18.23
N ARG A 355 17.06 1.66 19.35
CA ARG A 355 18.50 1.60 19.61
C ARG A 355 18.95 0.14 19.76
N THR A 356 19.92 -0.26 18.95
CA THR A 356 20.68 -1.51 19.10
C THR A 356 22.04 -1.18 19.73
N GLN A 357 22.87 -2.21 19.97
CA GLN A 357 24.27 -1.98 20.37
C GLN A 357 25.09 -1.24 19.30
N GLN A 358 24.67 -1.32 18.03
CA GLN A 358 25.45 -0.86 16.89
C GLN A 358 24.96 0.48 16.33
N ARG A 359 23.65 0.76 16.41
CA ARG A 359 23.08 2.00 15.87
C ARG A 359 21.74 2.38 16.46
N GLU A 360 21.32 3.58 16.06
CA GLU A 360 19.96 4.09 16.22
C GLU A 360 19.26 4.14 14.87
N ASN A 361 17.96 3.85 14.89
CA ASN A 361 17.05 3.85 13.75
C ASN A 361 15.69 4.37 14.18
N ASP A 362 14.91 4.85 13.22
CA ASP A 362 13.47 4.96 13.39
C ASP A 362 12.81 3.72 12.76
N ALA A 363 11.64 3.33 13.27
CA ALA A 363 10.95 2.14 12.82
C ALA A 363 9.43 2.26 12.82
N TYR A 364 8.81 1.54 11.90
CA TYR A 364 7.41 1.15 11.98
C TYR A 364 7.32 -0.30 12.40
N PHE A 365 6.54 -0.60 13.43
CA PHE A 365 6.12 -1.96 13.75
C PHE A 365 4.66 -2.17 13.39
N VAL A 366 4.39 -3.20 12.59
CA VAL A 366 3.03 -3.70 12.35
C VAL A 366 2.82 -4.90 13.26
N VAL A 367 1.90 -4.77 14.21
CA VAL A 367 1.61 -5.81 15.20
C VAL A 367 0.15 -6.19 15.10
N ILE A 368 -0.12 -7.46 14.81
CA ILE A 368 -1.48 -8.02 14.79
C ILE A 368 -1.56 -9.17 15.78
N THR A 369 -2.61 -9.13 16.60
CA THR A 369 -2.82 -10.03 17.73
C THR A 369 -4.20 -10.66 17.65
N LYS A 370 -4.30 -11.93 18.02
CA LYS A 370 -5.56 -12.65 18.13
C LYS A 370 -5.78 -13.07 19.58
N HIS A 371 -6.99 -12.89 20.05
CA HIS A 371 -7.34 -12.99 21.47
C HIS A 371 -8.60 -13.84 21.65
N ALA A 372 -8.66 -14.56 22.75
CA ALA A 372 -9.81 -15.34 23.15
C ALA A 372 -10.06 -15.21 24.66
N GLU A 373 -11.32 -15.19 25.03
CA GLU A 373 -11.79 -15.31 26.40
C GLU A 373 -12.83 -16.42 26.47
N ALA A 374 -12.62 -17.40 27.34
CA ALA A 374 -13.48 -18.56 27.50
C ALA A 374 -13.58 -18.99 28.96
N ASN A 375 -14.71 -19.58 29.34
CA ASN A 375 -14.92 -20.14 30.66
C ASN A 375 -14.67 -21.65 30.62
N TYR A 376 -13.76 -22.13 31.46
CA TYR A 376 -13.47 -23.54 31.65
C TYR A 376 -13.60 -23.88 33.13
N SER A 377 -14.53 -24.79 33.47
CA SER A 377 -14.70 -25.31 34.83
C SER A 377 -14.89 -24.23 35.91
N GLY A 378 -15.50 -23.09 35.57
CA GLY A 378 -15.75 -21.99 36.50
C GLY A 378 -14.66 -20.92 36.52
N ALA A 379 -13.50 -21.17 35.92
CA ALA A 379 -12.45 -20.18 35.72
C ALA A 379 -12.58 -19.49 34.36
N VAL A 380 -12.38 -18.17 34.32
CA VAL A 380 -12.31 -17.42 33.06
C VAL A 380 -10.86 -17.34 32.63
N TYR A 381 -10.58 -17.84 31.44
CA TYR A 381 -9.27 -17.76 30.79
C TYR A 381 -9.34 -16.70 29.71
N ARG A 382 -8.36 -15.80 29.70
CA ARG A 382 -8.09 -14.89 28.60
C ARG A 382 -6.70 -15.13 28.08
N ASP A 383 -6.59 -15.49 26.81
CA ASP A 383 -5.31 -15.76 26.19
C ASP A 383 -5.23 -15.24 24.76
N GLY A 384 -4.00 -15.15 24.25
CA GLY A 384 -3.78 -14.65 22.91
C GLY A 384 -2.40 -14.95 22.38
N ARG A 385 -2.25 -14.67 21.08
CA ARG A 385 -1.03 -14.90 20.31
C ARG A 385 -0.83 -13.79 19.29
N THR A 386 0.42 -13.46 18.97
CA THR A 386 0.72 -12.60 17.83
C THR A 386 0.51 -13.36 16.53
N ALA A 387 -0.27 -12.80 15.62
CA ALA A 387 -0.35 -13.26 14.24
C ALA A 387 0.82 -12.70 13.41
N ILE A 388 1.18 -11.43 13.64
CA ILE A 388 2.27 -10.74 12.95
C ILE A 388 2.98 -9.82 13.94
N ILE A 389 4.31 -9.84 13.92
CA ILE A 389 5.16 -8.76 14.41
C ILE A 389 6.17 -8.48 13.30
N MET A 390 6.01 -7.35 12.62
CA MET A 390 6.89 -6.95 11.53
C MET A 390 7.49 -5.58 11.82
N GLY A 391 8.82 -5.49 11.82
CA GLY A 391 9.55 -4.23 11.95
C GLY A 391 10.10 -3.77 10.60
N ILE A 392 9.93 -2.50 10.28
CA ILE A 392 10.54 -1.80 9.15
C ILE A 392 11.42 -0.70 9.74
N PHE A 393 12.72 -0.74 9.45
CA PHE A 393 13.74 0.11 10.05
C PHE A 393 14.36 1.03 9.00
N THR A 394 14.53 2.29 9.35
CA THR A 394 15.19 3.31 8.53
C THR A 394 16.20 4.10 9.37
N PRO A 395 17.11 4.86 8.75
CA PRO A 395 17.85 5.88 9.48
C PRO A 395 16.91 6.82 10.23
N VAL A 396 17.42 7.40 11.32
CA VAL A 396 16.67 8.40 12.10
C VAL A 396 16.25 9.55 11.19
N GLY A 397 14.98 9.95 11.28
CA GLY A 397 14.37 11.00 10.46
C GLY A 397 14.01 10.58 9.03
N LYS A 398 14.25 9.33 8.63
CA LYS A 398 13.99 8.81 7.27
C LYS A 398 12.80 7.87 7.18
N LEU A 399 12.01 7.77 8.25
CA LEU A 399 10.94 6.79 8.34
C LEU A 399 9.81 7.05 7.33
N ASP A 400 9.45 8.31 7.13
CA ASP A 400 8.39 8.71 6.19
C ASP A 400 8.87 8.69 4.72
N GLU A 401 10.18 8.76 4.49
CA GLU A 401 10.78 8.57 3.16
C GLU A 401 10.84 7.08 2.77
N GLY A 402 11.10 6.21 3.75
CA GLY A 402 11.19 4.76 3.56
C GLY A 402 12.39 4.32 2.71
N HIS A 403 12.28 3.13 2.13
CA HIS A 403 13.25 2.61 1.16
C HIS A 403 12.49 1.92 0.01
N PRO A 404 12.87 2.14 -1.26
CA PRO A 404 12.15 1.59 -2.41
C PRO A 404 12.07 0.06 -2.42
N GLY A 405 12.99 -0.61 -1.73
CA GLY A 405 13.04 -2.07 -1.56
C GLY A 405 11.98 -2.66 -0.63
N PHE A 406 11.35 -1.90 0.29
CA PHE A 406 10.39 -2.48 1.22
C PHE A 406 9.13 -3.00 0.52
N ALA A 407 8.53 -2.19 -0.36
CA ALA A 407 7.29 -2.57 -1.05
C ALA A 407 7.42 -3.88 -1.85
N PRO A 408 8.48 -4.06 -2.68
CA PRO A 408 8.69 -5.33 -3.38
C PRO A 408 8.90 -6.53 -2.45
N ILE A 409 9.58 -6.37 -1.31
CA ILE A 409 9.80 -7.46 -0.35
C ILE A 409 8.48 -7.99 0.19
N ILE A 410 7.57 -7.09 0.58
CA ILE A 410 6.35 -7.52 1.24
C ILE A 410 5.32 -7.98 0.19
N ASN A 411 5.19 -7.27 -0.92
CA ASN A 411 4.19 -7.58 -1.95
C ASN A 411 4.52 -8.80 -2.82
N ASN A 412 5.77 -9.27 -2.82
CA ASN A 412 6.15 -10.51 -3.50
C ASN A 412 6.41 -11.68 -2.55
N LEU A 413 6.12 -11.55 -1.26
CA LEU A 413 6.23 -12.65 -0.32
C LEU A 413 5.18 -13.72 -0.63
N ARG A 414 5.62 -14.85 -1.18
CA ARG A 414 4.77 -15.97 -1.60
C ARG A 414 5.13 -17.21 -0.82
N VAL A 415 4.12 -17.89 -0.30
CA VAL A 415 4.28 -19.22 0.31
C VAL A 415 4.47 -20.27 -0.78
N ASN A 416 5.40 -21.21 -0.57
CA ASN A 416 5.52 -22.38 -1.42
C ASN A 416 4.36 -23.35 -1.12
N PRO A 417 3.48 -23.66 -2.08
CA PRO A 417 2.34 -24.55 -1.85
C PRO A 417 2.76 -25.93 -1.33
N GLN A 418 3.89 -26.48 -1.77
CA GLN A 418 4.37 -27.79 -1.30
C GLN A 418 4.78 -27.74 0.17
N TRP A 419 5.46 -26.68 0.58
CA TRP A 419 5.80 -26.46 1.99
C TRP A 419 4.52 -26.33 2.84
N LYS A 420 3.52 -25.61 2.32
CA LYS A 420 2.23 -25.45 3.00
C LYS A 420 1.52 -26.79 3.25
N HIS A 421 1.57 -27.71 2.29
CA HIS A 421 1.02 -29.06 2.47
C HIS A 421 1.77 -29.84 3.56
N LEU A 422 3.08 -29.64 3.70
CA LEU A 422 3.86 -30.25 4.78
C LEU A 422 3.47 -29.69 6.15
N GLU A 423 3.26 -28.37 6.24
CA GLU A 423 2.76 -27.71 7.45
C GLU A 423 1.39 -28.25 7.87
N GLN A 424 0.45 -28.37 6.93
CA GLN A 424 -0.88 -28.93 7.19
C GLN A 424 -0.80 -30.38 7.70
N LYS A 425 -0.01 -31.23 7.05
CA LYS A 425 0.21 -32.62 7.49
C LYS A 425 0.80 -32.70 8.90
N TRP A 426 1.74 -31.80 9.23
CA TRP A 426 2.30 -31.75 10.57
C TRP A 426 1.24 -31.44 11.62
N TRP A 427 0.35 -30.47 11.34
CA TRP A 427 -0.78 -30.16 12.22
C TRP A 427 -1.76 -31.33 12.36
N GLU A 428 -2.07 -32.04 11.27
CA GLU A 428 -2.92 -33.24 11.32
C GLU A 428 -2.35 -34.32 12.26
N ILE A 429 -1.04 -34.55 12.21
CA ILE A 429 -0.35 -35.50 13.11
C ILE A 429 -0.41 -35.01 14.56
N LYS A 430 -0.11 -33.73 14.79
CA LYS A 430 -0.12 -33.13 16.14
C LYS A 430 -1.49 -33.12 16.79
N LEU A 431 -2.56 -32.95 16.01
CA LEU A 431 -3.94 -32.97 16.51
C LEU A 431 -4.44 -34.38 16.87
N ARG A 432 -3.82 -35.43 16.32
CA ARG A 432 -4.15 -36.83 16.68
C ARG A 432 -3.50 -37.29 17.99
N GLN A 433 -2.49 -36.58 18.48
CA GLN A 433 -1.86 -36.92 19.76
C GLN A 433 -2.81 -36.56 20.92
N PRO A 434 -3.09 -37.47 21.86
CA PRO A 434 -3.97 -37.20 23.00
C PRO A 434 -3.35 -36.06 23.82
N ARG A 435 -4.00 -34.89 23.80
CA ARG A 435 -3.61 -33.75 24.62
C ARG A 435 -4.27 -33.87 26.00
N PRO A 436 -3.53 -33.69 27.10
CA PRO A 436 -4.16 -33.48 28.39
C PRO A 436 -4.93 -32.15 28.34
N ASN A 437 -6.27 -32.23 28.32
CA ASN A 437 -7.26 -31.20 28.68
C ASN A 437 -7.14 -29.75 28.17
N VAL A 438 -6.40 -29.42 27.10
CA VAL A 438 -6.41 -28.06 26.52
C VAL A 438 -6.85 -28.07 25.05
N SER A 439 -7.89 -27.27 24.77
CA SER A 439 -8.71 -27.24 23.56
C SER A 439 -7.99 -26.83 22.27
N SER A 440 -8.50 -27.39 21.16
CA SER A 440 -8.54 -27.03 19.72
C SER A 440 -7.76 -25.87 19.06
N VAL A 441 -6.90 -25.10 19.72
CA VAL A 441 -6.33 -23.83 19.21
C VAL A 441 -5.27 -24.01 18.11
N ALA A 442 -4.75 -25.23 17.95
CA ALA A 442 -3.67 -25.57 17.02
C ALA A 442 -3.98 -25.35 15.51
N LYS A 443 -5.26 -25.37 15.09
CA LYS A 443 -5.62 -25.14 13.68
C LYS A 443 -5.57 -23.67 13.26
N ALA A 444 -5.53 -22.75 14.23
CA ALA A 444 -5.69 -21.33 14.00
C ALA A 444 -4.36 -20.55 13.94
N ASP A 445 -3.21 -21.21 14.10
CA ASP A 445 -1.92 -20.64 13.75
C ASP A 445 -1.77 -20.66 12.22
N THR A 446 -2.55 -19.78 11.59
CA THR A 446 -2.44 -19.46 10.16
C THR A 446 -1.07 -18.87 9.93
N SER A 447 -0.25 -19.54 9.10
CA SER A 447 1.05 -18.98 8.74
C SER A 447 0.88 -17.66 7.98
N ILE A 448 1.84 -16.74 8.19
CA ILE A 448 1.90 -15.42 7.54
C ILE A 448 1.66 -15.51 6.02
N GLY A 449 2.07 -16.63 5.41
CA GLY A 449 1.79 -16.96 4.01
C GLY A 449 0.33 -17.00 3.62
N ASP A 450 -0.55 -17.61 4.41
CA ASP A 450 -1.98 -17.69 4.11
C ASP A 450 -2.62 -16.30 4.17
N MET A 451 -2.23 -15.52 5.19
CA MET A 451 -2.74 -14.16 5.40
C MET A 451 -2.31 -13.23 4.26
N MET A 452 -1.04 -13.31 3.85
CA MET A 452 -0.49 -12.51 2.76
C MET A 452 -1.03 -12.93 1.38
N PHE A 453 -1.26 -14.23 1.17
CA PHE A 453 -1.80 -14.79 -0.07
C PHE A 453 -3.30 -14.55 -0.24
N GLU A 454 -4.10 -14.67 0.82
CA GLU A 454 -5.53 -14.33 0.80
C GLU A 454 -5.74 -12.81 0.77
N SER A 455 -4.88 -12.03 1.42
CA SER A 455 -4.84 -10.56 1.24
C SER A 455 -4.47 -10.20 -0.21
N TRP A 456 -3.58 -10.95 -0.87
CA TRP A 456 -3.30 -10.80 -2.30
C TRP A 456 -4.52 -11.13 -3.18
N LYS A 457 -5.21 -12.27 -2.95
CA LYS A 457 -6.47 -12.59 -3.66
C LYS A 457 -7.56 -11.54 -3.45
N LYS A 458 -7.67 -11.03 -2.22
CA LYS A 458 -8.62 -9.96 -1.89
C LYS A 458 -8.23 -8.64 -2.55
N ARG A 459 -6.95 -8.28 -2.69
CA ARG A 459 -6.51 -7.08 -3.44
C ARG A 459 -6.84 -7.13 -4.94
N GLU A 460 -6.84 -8.32 -5.55
CA GLU A 460 -7.34 -8.50 -6.94
C GLU A 460 -8.88 -8.37 -7.01
N GLY A 461 -9.60 -8.63 -5.92
CA GLY A 461 -11.07 -8.51 -5.82
C GLY A 461 -11.59 -7.21 -5.18
N MET A 462 -10.75 -6.41 -4.53
CA MET A 462 -11.10 -5.22 -3.73
C MET A 462 -10.33 -3.99 -4.23
N LYS A 463 -10.59 -3.55 -5.46
CA LYS A 463 -10.19 -2.22 -5.94
C LYS A 463 -11.13 -1.11 -5.42
N ASP A 464 -11.58 -1.20 -4.17
CA ASP A 464 -12.44 -0.19 -3.55
C ASP A 464 -12.15 -0.05 -2.05
N ALA A 465 -12.30 1.20 -1.58
CA ALA A 465 -12.13 1.73 -0.23
C ALA A 465 -10.71 2.21 0.18
N GLY A 466 -10.50 3.51 -0.02
CA GLY A 466 -9.96 4.46 0.96
C GLY A 466 -8.55 4.22 1.50
N HIS A 467 -7.57 4.99 1.01
CA HIS A 467 -6.21 4.99 1.55
C HIS A 467 -5.86 6.29 2.30
N ALA A 468 -5.37 6.14 3.54
CA ALA A 468 -4.81 7.21 4.34
C ALA A 468 -3.29 7.37 4.10
N LYS A 469 -2.82 8.59 4.31
CA LYS A 469 -1.61 9.18 3.71
C LYS A 469 -0.24 8.74 4.24
N SER A 470 -0.13 7.81 5.19
CA SER A 470 1.17 7.45 5.80
C SER A 470 1.62 6.01 5.52
N VAL A 471 0.67 5.10 5.32
CA VAL A 471 0.97 3.68 5.05
C VAL A 471 1.19 3.47 3.54
N SER A 472 0.53 4.24 2.67
CA SER A 472 0.58 4.10 1.21
C SER A 472 2.00 4.03 0.64
N GLY A 473 2.91 4.95 1.00
CA GLY A 473 4.28 5.02 0.45
C GLY A 473 5.12 3.75 0.63
N ILE A 474 4.83 2.92 1.64
CA ILE A 474 5.49 1.62 1.86
C ILE A 474 4.96 0.53 0.93
N TRP A 475 3.75 0.68 0.38
CA TRP A 475 3.03 -0.35 -0.37
C TRP A 475 2.81 -0.03 -1.85
N GLU A 476 3.28 1.12 -2.32
CA GLU A 476 3.11 1.59 -3.70
C GLU A 476 3.81 0.69 -4.72
N VAL A 477 3.12 -0.37 -5.14
CA VAL A 477 3.56 -1.32 -6.15
C VAL A 477 2.56 -1.43 -7.29
N GLN A 478 3.07 -1.75 -8.47
CA GLN A 478 2.27 -2.02 -9.66
C GLN A 478 2.64 -3.38 -10.25
N PRO A 479 1.70 -4.05 -10.95
CA PRO A 479 1.97 -5.33 -11.59
C PRO A 479 2.85 -5.16 -12.84
N TRP A 480 3.88 -6.00 -12.95
CA TRP A 480 4.73 -6.12 -14.12
C TRP A 480 4.78 -7.55 -14.63
N LYS A 481 4.75 -7.74 -15.95
CA LYS A 481 4.99 -9.04 -16.59
C LYS A 481 6.48 -9.24 -16.85
N THR A 482 7.02 -10.33 -16.32
CA THR A 482 8.34 -10.84 -16.69
C THR A 482 8.31 -11.37 -18.13
N PRO A 483 9.47 -11.44 -18.81
CA PRO A 483 9.61 -12.16 -20.08
C PRO A 483 9.03 -13.57 -20.11
N SER A 484 9.05 -14.27 -18.97
CA SER A 484 8.45 -15.61 -18.82
C SER A 484 6.92 -15.61 -18.64
N GLY A 485 6.28 -14.44 -18.61
CA GLY A 485 4.83 -14.27 -18.48
C GLY A 485 4.31 -14.21 -17.04
N ASN A 486 5.19 -14.28 -16.03
CA ASN A 486 4.78 -14.19 -14.62
C ASN A 486 4.54 -12.72 -14.22
N THR A 487 3.53 -12.48 -13.37
CA THR A 487 3.32 -11.17 -12.76
C THR A 487 4.14 -11.03 -11.48
N VAL A 488 4.86 -9.91 -11.34
CA VAL A 488 5.55 -9.49 -10.10
C VAL A 488 5.11 -8.07 -9.72
N MET A 489 5.10 -7.75 -8.43
CA MET A 489 4.68 -6.44 -7.93
C MET A 489 5.90 -5.58 -7.65
N LEU A 490 6.17 -4.57 -8.48
CA LEU A 490 7.39 -3.75 -8.36
C LEU A 490 7.01 -2.33 -7.96
N ASN A 491 7.93 -1.64 -7.30
CA ASN A 491 7.70 -0.28 -6.82
C ASN A 491 7.29 0.65 -7.98
N GLN A 492 6.22 1.42 -7.79
CA GLN A 492 5.65 2.26 -8.84
C GLN A 492 6.49 3.50 -9.17
N ASN A 493 7.45 3.86 -8.30
CA ASN A 493 8.36 4.99 -8.50
C ASN A 493 9.41 4.76 -9.60
N TYR A 494 9.38 3.59 -10.25
CA TYR A 494 10.25 3.25 -11.37
C TYR A 494 9.45 3.04 -12.66
N ASN A 495 9.85 3.76 -13.70
CA ASN A 495 9.22 3.74 -15.02
C ASN A 495 9.66 2.55 -15.89
N HIS A 496 10.80 1.93 -15.56
CA HIS A 496 11.35 0.81 -16.31
C HIS A 496 11.75 -0.31 -15.35
N ALA A 497 11.45 -1.54 -15.76
CA ALA A 497 11.96 -2.74 -15.13
C ALA A 497 12.58 -3.66 -16.18
N TRP A 498 13.67 -4.32 -15.82
CA TRP A 498 14.40 -5.24 -16.68
C TRP A 498 14.65 -6.54 -15.94
N GLN A 499 14.42 -7.68 -16.60
CA GLN A 499 14.88 -8.97 -16.09
C GLN A 499 16.24 -9.29 -16.71
N LEU A 500 17.26 -9.40 -15.87
CA LEU A 500 18.61 -9.81 -16.27
C LEU A 500 18.66 -11.31 -16.58
N GLN A 501 19.69 -11.74 -17.30
CA GLN A 501 19.90 -13.15 -17.67
C GLN A 501 20.00 -14.08 -16.45
N ASN A 502 20.52 -13.60 -15.32
CA ASN A 502 20.59 -14.34 -14.06
C ASN A 502 19.25 -14.42 -13.29
N GLY A 503 18.18 -13.79 -13.80
CA GLY A 503 16.86 -13.74 -13.19
C GLY A 503 16.63 -12.59 -12.22
N SER A 504 17.66 -11.77 -11.91
CA SER A 504 17.50 -10.52 -11.17
C SER A 504 16.60 -9.54 -11.93
N ILE A 505 15.96 -8.64 -11.20
CA ILE A 505 15.11 -7.58 -11.73
C ILE A 505 15.75 -6.24 -11.41
N VAL A 506 16.01 -5.40 -12.40
CA VAL A 506 16.50 -4.04 -12.20
C VAL A 506 15.33 -3.07 -12.39
N LEU A 507 15.05 -2.25 -11.38
CA LEU A 507 14.12 -1.12 -11.50
C LEU A 507 14.93 0.14 -11.77
N THR A 508 14.51 0.97 -12.73
CA THR A 508 15.21 2.21 -13.08
C THR A 508 14.27 3.23 -13.72
N ASN A 509 14.60 4.52 -13.56
CA ASN A 509 13.94 5.61 -14.29
C ASN A 509 14.70 6.04 -15.55
N ASN A 510 15.88 5.47 -15.80
CA ASN A 510 16.65 5.79 -16.99
C ASN A 510 16.06 5.06 -18.21
N ALA A 511 15.40 5.81 -19.10
CA ALA A 511 14.84 5.30 -20.34
C ALA A 511 15.89 4.71 -21.31
N ASN A 512 17.15 5.13 -21.17
CA ASN A 512 18.29 4.64 -21.95
C ASN A 512 19.09 3.57 -21.19
N PHE A 513 18.53 3.00 -20.13
CA PHE A 513 19.22 1.97 -19.35
C PHE A 513 19.61 0.78 -20.24
N ASN A 514 20.89 0.41 -20.19
CA ASN A 514 21.44 -0.71 -20.91
C ASN A 514 22.00 -1.74 -19.91
N PRO A 515 21.35 -2.91 -19.73
CA PRO A 515 21.82 -3.96 -18.84
C PRO A 515 23.28 -4.38 -19.09
N MET A 516 23.70 -4.41 -20.36
CA MET A 516 25.05 -4.84 -20.73
C MET A 516 26.11 -3.85 -20.24
N GLN A 517 25.81 -2.55 -20.25
CA GLN A 517 26.74 -1.53 -19.78
C GLN A 517 26.81 -1.48 -18.25
N ALA A 518 25.66 -1.60 -17.57
CA ALA A 518 25.58 -1.45 -16.12
C ALA A 518 25.99 -2.71 -15.35
N PHE A 519 25.65 -3.90 -15.86
CA PHE A 519 25.80 -5.17 -15.14
C PHE A 519 26.63 -6.22 -15.92
N ASN A 520 27.17 -5.87 -17.09
CA ASN A 520 27.92 -6.79 -17.96
C ASN A 520 27.14 -8.08 -18.29
N GLN A 521 25.81 -7.95 -18.43
CA GLN A 521 24.90 -9.06 -18.72
C GLN A 521 23.78 -8.59 -19.66
N THR A 522 23.22 -9.54 -20.42
CA THR A 522 22.01 -9.24 -21.20
C THR A 522 20.79 -9.12 -20.28
N GLY A 523 19.80 -8.34 -20.70
CA GLY A 523 18.54 -8.21 -19.99
C GLY A 523 17.40 -7.94 -20.96
N GLN A 524 16.19 -8.32 -20.56
CA GLN A 524 14.96 -8.09 -21.30
C GLN A 524 14.05 -7.17 -20.53
N GLN A 525 13.54 -6.14 -21.20
CA GLN A 525 12.64 -5.18 -20.58
C GLN A 525 11.31 -5.86 -20.22
N MET A 526 10.86 -5.62 -19.00
CA MET A 526 9.56 -6.07 -18.48
C MET A 526 8.47 -5.10 -18.93
N ARG A 527 7.22 -5.59 -18.97
CA ARG A 527 6.06 -4.76 -19.36
C ARG A 527 5.19 -4.45 -18.15
N GLN A 528 4.81 -3.19 -17.98
CA GLN A 528 3.73 -2.82 -17.06
C GLN A 528 2.42 -3.38 -17.62
N ASN A 529 1.58 -3.93 -16.73
CA ASN A 529 0.20 -4.27 -17.08
C ASN A 529 -0.71 -3.05 -16.98
#